data_AF-A0A0S6WXI0-F1
#
_entry.id   AF-A0A0S6WXI0-F1
#
_cell.length_a   1.000
_cell.length_b   1.000
_cell.length_c   1.000
_cell.angle_alpha   90.00
_cell.angle_beta   90.00
_cell.angle_gamma   90.00
#
_symmetry.space_group_name_H-M   'P 1'
#
loop_
_entity.id
_entity.type
_entity.pdbx_description
1 polymer ?
#
loop_
_entity_poly.entity_id
_entity_poly.type
_entity_poly.pdbx_seq_one_letter_code
_entity_poly.pdbx_strand_id
1 'polypeptide(L)'
;MIAPTGALADNTATTQPGAAQVPKSIAKILAKGDGATPETAYKVRSVKQEYQVLAAFGMQRRRQALVMQDKSYDRIEATHPETGETRTFWFDISAFFAAGF
;
A
#
# COMPACT_ATOMS: atom_id res chain seq x y z
N MET A 1 12.94 28.96 34.11
CA MET A 1 12.93 29.67 32.81
C MET A 1 14.30 29.50 32.16
N ILE A 2 14.38 28.84 31.01
CA ILE A 2 15.38 28.96 29.93
C ILE A 2 14.84 28.21 28.69
N ALA A 3 15.14 28.73 27.51
CA ALA A 3 14.39 28.70 26.23
C ALA A 3 14.18 27.34 25.51
N PRO A 4 13.25 27.28 24.52
CA PRO A 4 13.00 26.12 23.66
C PRO A 4 14.02 26.03 22.51
N THR A 5 14.61 24.84 22.31
CA THR A 5 15.55 24.57 21.22
C THR A 5 14.85 23.84 20.08
N GLY A 6 14.76 24.53 18.94
CA GLY A 6 15.13 23.96 17.64
C GLY A 6 14.08 23.14 16.90
N ALA A 7 13.30 23.82 16.07
CA ALA A 7 12.70 23.25 14.88
C ALA A 7 13.79 22.68 13.94
N LEU A 8 13.60 21.46 13.45
CA LEU A 8 14.23 21.00 12.21
C LEU A 8 13.14 20.94 11.14
N ALA A 9 13.39 21.72 10.11
CA ALA A 9 12.53 21.95 8.97
C ALA A 9 12.28 20.66 8.15
N ASP A 10 11.03 20.54 7.73
CA ASP A 10 10.64 20.39 6.33
C ASP A 10 11.36 19.31 5.51
N ASN A 11 10.68 18.17 5.34
CA ASN A 11 10.67 17.49 4.06
C ASN A 11 9.25 17.62 3.52
N THR A 12 9.03 18.73 2.81
CA THR A 12 7.89 19.04 1.95
C THR A 12 7.03 17.83 1.62
N ALA A 13 5.85 17.81 2.21
CA ALA A 13 4.69 17.09 1.69
C ALA A 13 4.38 17.65 0.30
N THR A 14 4.97 17.07 -0.74
CA THR A 14 4.50 17.30 -2.11
C THR A 14 3.25 16.47 -2.34
N THR A 15 2.11 17.13 -2.11
CA THR A 15 0.97 17.15 -3.04
C THR A 15 0.21 15.83 -3.23
N GLN A 16 -0.95 15.69 -2.58
CA GLN A 16 -2.14 15.19 -3.28
C GLN A 16 -3.39 16.02 -2.88
N PRO A 17 -3.78 17.00 -3.71
CA PRO A 17 -5.07 17.68 -3.63
C PRO A 17 -6.15 16.88 -4.38
N GLY A 18 -7.34 16.82 -3.78
CA GLY A 18 -8.58 16.38 -4.42
C GLY A 18 -8.88 14.90 -4.19
N ALA A 19 -10.12 14.61 -3.80
CA ALA A 19 -10.65 13.25 -3.64
C ALA A 19 -10.11 12.34 -4.75
N ALA A 20 -9.21 11.43 -4.39
CA ALA A 20 -8.54 10.54 -5.33
C ALA A 20 -9.61 9.63 -5.93
N GLN A 21 -10.07 9.98 -7.13
CA GLN A 21 -10.91 9.08 -7.91
C GLN A 21 -10.14 7.77 -8.05
N VAL A 22 -10.62 6.71 -7.41
CA VAL A 22 -10.03 5.38 -7.48
C VAL A 22 -9.91 5.06 -8.98
N PRO A 23 -8.70 4.91 -9.53
CA PRO A 23 -8.55 4.68 -10.95
C PRO A 23 -9.36 3.45 -11.35
N LYS A 24 -9.98 3.45 -12.54
CA LYS A 24 -10.78 2.30 -13.02
C LYS A 24 -10.00 0.97 -12.97
N SER A 25 -8.67 1.02 -13.10
CA SER A 25 -7.79 -0.14 -12.94
C SER A 25 -7.81 -0.69 -11.51
N ILE A 26 -7.84 0.17 -10.49
CA ILE A 26 -7.89 -0.23 -9.08
C ILE A 26 -9.26 -0.81 -8.74
N ALA A 27 -10.35 -0.21 -9.20
CA ALA A 27 -11.69 -0.77 -9.01
C ALA A 27 -11.80 -2.21 -9.56
N LYS A 28 -11.20 -2.49 -10.73
CA LYS A 28 -11.13 -3.84 -11.30
C LYS A 28 -10.25 -4.81 -10.51
N ILE A 29 -9.24 -4.32 -9.79
CA ILE A 29 -8.39 -5.13 -8.90
C ILE A 29 -9.19 -5.50 -7.65
N LEU A 30 -9.84 -4.50 -7.04
CA LEU A 30 -10.69 -4.68 -5.85
C LEU A 30 -11.88 -5.62 -6.09
N ALA A 31 -12.41 -5.66 -7.31
CA ALA A 31 -13.52 -6.56 -7.66
C ALA A 31 -13.14 -8.05 -7.77
N LYS A 32 -11.83 -8.39 -7.78
CA LYS A 32 -11.36 -9.76 -8.06
C LYS A 32 -11.00 -10.57 -6.81
N GLY A 33 -11.00 -9.95 -5.65
CA GLY A 33 -10.63 -10.58 -4.38
C GLY A 33 -10.58 -9.57 -3.25
N ASP A 34 -10.26 -10.04 -2.05
CA ASP A 34 -10.15 -9.22 -0.84
C ASP A 34 -8.70 -9.01 -0.38
N GLY A 35 -7.74 -9.76 -0.93
CA GLY A 35 -6.31 -9.65 -0.64
C GLY A 35 -5.92 -10.02 0.78
N ALA A 36 -6.73 -10.75 1.55
CA ALA A 36 -6.38 -11.18 2.91
C ALA A 36 -5.46 -12.40 2.94
N THR A 37 -5.42 -13.20 1.86
CA THR A 37 -4.56 -14.39 1.74
C THR A 37 -3.79 -14.40 0.41
N PRO A 38 -2.76 -15.25 0.25
CA PRO A 38 -2.08 -15.43 -1.04
C PRO A 38 -3.04 -15.83 -2.17
N GLU A 39 -4.06 -16.62 -1.87
CA GLU A 39 -5.04 -17.11 -2.84
C GLU A 39 -5.98 -16.00 -3.33
N THR A 40 -6.32 -15.04 -2.45
CA THR A 40 -7.16 -13.88 -2.78
C THR A 40 -6.35 -12.62 -3.07
N ALA A 41 -5.03 -12.74 -3.24
CA ALA A 41 -4.10 -11.64 -3.43
C ALA A 41 -4.48 -10.73 -4.61
N TYR A 42 -4.32 -9.43 -4.42
CA TYR A 42 -4.56 -8.44 -5.46
C TYR A 42 -3.49 -8.53 -6.55
N LYS A 43 -3.90 -8.84 -7.77
CA LYS A 43 -2.99 -8.88 -8.92
C LYS A 43 -2.64 -7.47 -9.37
N VAL A 44 -1.38 -7.09 -9.18
CA VAL A 44 -0.86 -5.77 -9.51
C VAL A 44 0.19 -5.87 -10.61
N ARG A 45 0.40 -4.75 -11.32
CA ARG A 45 1.41 -4.64 -12.38
C ARG A 45 2.55 -3.68 -12.04
N SER A 46 2.50 -3.05 -10.87
CA SER A 46 3.50 -2.11 -10.41
C SER A 46 3.31 -1.84 -8.92
N VAL A 47 4.39 -1.44 -8.24
CA VAL A 47 4.35 -1.00 -6.84
C VAL A 47 3.36 0.16 -6.61
N LYS A 48 3.22 1.07 -7.58
CA LYS A 48 2.25 2.17 -7.51
C LYS A 48 0.81 1.67 -7.29
N GLN A 49 0.43 0.54 -7.91
CA GLN A 49 -0.92 -0.01 -7.76
C GLN A 49 -1.17 -0.57 -6.36
N GLU A 50 -0.14 -1.10 -5.69
CA GLU A 50 -0.23 -1.60 -4.30
C GLU A 50 -0.61 -0.45 -3.36
N TYR A 51 0.11 0.67 -3.44
CA TYR A 51 -0.20 1.86 -2.65
C TYR A 51 -1.56 2.49 -3.00
N GLN A 52 -1.99 2.42 -4.27
CA GLN A 52 -3.32 2.88 -4.65
C GLN A 52 -4.43 1.99 -4.08
N VAL A 53 -4.19 0.69 -3.91
CA VAL A 53 -5.11 -0.20 -3.19
C VAL A 53 -5.18 0.20 -1.72
N LEU A 54 -4.05 0.40 -1.04
CA LEU A 54 -4.03 0.86 0.36
C LEU A 54 -4.78 2.20 0.54
N ALA A 55 -4.55 3.15 -0.36
CA ALA A 55 -5.22 4.44 -0.36
C ALA A 55 -6.74 4.31 -0.55
N ALA A 56 -7.22 3.36 -1.36
CA ALA A 56 -8.64 3.09 -1.51
C ALA A 56 -9.31 2.59 -0.22
N PHE A 57 -8.54 1.98 0.69
CA PHE A 57 -8.99 1.58 2.03
C PHE A 57 -8.68 2.62 3.12
N GLY A 58 -8.05 3.76 2.77
CA GLY A 58 -7.61 4.76 3.75
C GLY A 58 -6.53 4.25 4.71
N MET A 59 -5.82 3.16 4.37
CA MET A 59 -4.88 2.52 5.27
C MET A 59 -3.44 2.95 5.02
N GLN A 60 -2.66 3.06 6.09
CA GLN A 60 -1.24 3.40 6.05
C GLN A 60 -0.37 2.18 6.29
N ARG A 61 0.63 1.97 5.44
CA ARG A 61 1.59 0.86 5.57
C ARG A 61 2.33 0.94 6.91
N ARG A 62 2.33 -0.17 7.66
CA ARG A 62 3.15 -0.39 8.85
C ARG A 62 4.37 -1.23 8.56
N ARG A 63 4.17 -2.36 7.88
CA ARG A 63 5.23 -3.32 7.58
C ARG A 63 5.04 -3.89 6.19
N GLN A 64 6.13 -4.19 5.52
CA GLN A 64 6.15 -4.83 4.22
C GLN A 64 7.09 -6.02 4.26
N ALA A 65 6.74 -7.10 3.58
CA ALA A 65 7.55 -8.30 3.46
C ALA A 65 7.36 -8.92 2.07
N LEU A 66 8.46 -9.16 1.38
CA LEU A 66 8.49 -9.95 0.17
C LEU A 66 8.38 -11.44 0.54
N VAL A 67 7.40 -12.14 -0.02
CA VAL A 67 7.14 -13.56 0.23
C VAL A 67 7.29 -14.31 -1.09
N MET A 68 8.30 -15.18 -1.16
CA MET A 68 8.51 -16.07 -2.30
C MET A 68 8.01 -17.47 -1.94
N GLN A 69 7.02 -17.96 -2.69
CA GLN A 69 6.49 -19.32 -2.60
C GLN A 69 6.33 -19.88 -4.02
N ASP A 70 5.14 -20.35 -4.39
CA ASP A 70 4.78 -20.71 -5.77
C ASP A 70 4.86 -19.51 -6.73
N LYS A 71 4.57 -18.32 -6.19
CA LYS A 71 4.65 -17.02 -6.84
C LYS A 71 5.37 -16.02 -5.95
N SER A 72 5.69 -14.87 -6.54
CA SER A 72 6.21 -13.73 -5.79
C SER A 72 5.04 -12.88 -5.30
N TYR A 73 4.96 -12.71 -3.99
CA TYR A 73 3.96 -11.86 -3.35
C TYR A 73 4.62 -10.74 -2.57
N ASP A 74 4.00 -9.57 -2.58
CA ASP A 74 4.28 -8.54 -1.59
C ASP A 74 3.19 -8.54 -0.52
N ARG A 75 3.61 -8.64 0.74
CA ARG A 75 2.70 -8.66 1.90
C ARG A 75 2.86 -7.38 2.69
N ILE A 76 1.79 -6.60 2.75
CA ILE A 76 1.76 -5.33 3.47
C ILE A 76 0.79 -5.43 4.65
N GLU A 77 1.32 -5.22 5.86
CA GLU A 77 0.51 -4.91 7.03
C GLU A 77 0.27 -3.40 7.05
N ALA A 78 -0.99 -2.99 7.14
CA ALA A 78 -1.39 -1.59 7.15
C ALA A 78 -2.41 -1.31 8.27
N THR A 79 -2.39 -0.10 8.79
CA THR A 79 -3.28 0.36 9.86
C THR A 79 -4.07 1.58 9.39
N HIS A 80 -5.36 1.62 9.71
CA HIS A 80 -6.19 2.78 9.50
C HIS A 80 -5.85 3.84 10.56
N PRO A 81 -5.44 5.06 10.17
CA PRO A 81 -4.93 6.06 11.11
C PRO A 81 -5.97 6.55 12.13
N GLU A 82 -7.24 6.58 11.75
CA GLU A 82 -8.30 7.13 12.60
C GLU A 82 -8.89 6.09 13.57
N THR A 83 -8.94 4.82 13.16
CA THR A 83 -9.60 3.75 13.94
C THR A 83 -8.61 2.82 14.63
N GLY A 84 -7.34 2.82 14.20
CA GLY A 84 -6.33 1.87 14.65
C GLY A 84 -6.52 0.45 14.12
N GLU A 85 -7.53 0.20 13.28
CA GLU A 85 -7.76 -1.11 12.68
C GLU A 85 -6.56 -1.51 11.83
N THR A 86 -6.06 -2.73 12.03
CA THR A 86 -4.91 -3.27 11.27
C THR A 86 -5.37 -4.41 10.38
N ARG A 87 -4.92 -4.38 9.13
CA ARG A 87 -5.21 -5.40 8.12
C ARG A 87 -3.95 -5.78 7.36
N THR A 88 -3.86 -7.05 6.98
CA THR A 88 -2.83 -7.53 6.05
C THR A 88 -3.38 -7.59 4.62
N PHE A 89 -2.59 -7.10 3.68
CA PHE A 89 -2.83 -7.12 2.24
C PHE A 89 -1.77 -7.98 1.57
N TRP A 90 -2.22 -8.87 0.69
CA TRP A 90 -1.39 -9.68 -0.18
C TRP A 90 -1.54 -9.19 -1.61
N PHE A 91 -0.39 -9.01 -2.27
CA PHE A 91 -0.29 -8.57 -3.65
C PHE A 91 0.46 -9.62 -4.47
N ASP A 92 -0.11 -10.06 -5.57
CA ASP A 92 0.60 -10.90 -6.55
C ASP A 92 1.41 -9.97 -7.46
N ILE A 93 2.73 -9.99 -7.26
CA ILE A 93 3.71 -9.14 -7.96
C ILE A 93 4.46 -9.90 -9.06
N SER A 94 4.10 -11.15 -9.32
CA SER A 94 4.76 -12.02 -10.30
C SER A 94 4.89 -11.37 -11.68
N ALA A 95 3.93 -10.51 -12.04
CA ALA A 95 3.88 -9.82 -13.31
C ALA A 95 5.07 -8.87 -13.57
N PHE A 96 5.72 -8.35 -12.53
CA PHE A 96 6.83 -7.40 -12.66
C PHE A 96 8.06 -7.76 -11.81
N PHE A 97 7.92 -8.67 -10.84
CA PHE A 97 9.05 -9.15 -10.05
C PHE A 97 9.88 -10.20 -10.81
N ALA A 98 9.22 -11.08 -11.57
CA ALA A 98 9.91 -12.12 -12.35
C ALA A 98 10.62 -11.59 -13.60
N ALA A 99 10.30 -10.38 -14.05
CA ALA A 99 10.86 -9.77 -15.25
C ALA A 99 12.29 -9.25 -15.06
N GLY A 100 12.83 -9.27 -13.83
CA GLY A 100 14.08 -8.60 -13.49
C GLY A 100 13.89 -7.09 -13.42
N PHE A 101 14.53 -6.46 -12.44
CA PHE A 101 14.62 -4.99 -12.37
C PHE A 101 15.62 -4.47 -13.40
#